data_AF-A0A1F8V5E2-F1
#
_entry.id   AF-A0A1F8V5E2-F1
#
_cell.length_a   1.000
_cell.length_b   1.000
_cell.length_c   1.000
_cell.angle_alpha   90.00
_cell.angle_beta   90.00
_cell.angle_gamma   90.00
#
_symmetry.space_group_name_H-M   'P 1'
#
loop_
_entity.id
_entity.type
_entity.pdbx_description
1 polymer ?
#
loop_
_entity_poly.entity_id
_entity_poly.type
_entity_poly.pdbx_seq_one_letter_code
_entity_poly.pdbx_strand_id
1 'polypeptide(L)'
;MLLWNELYDKNHKPPKNSLLLFWNSKTYQMFVNFSNLIHNENGLDLTKQFYTSKFGWSYKFCKSSIDVINNVHILNDGFMINDIIVKSESDVEKAISYINSLFTPEFIDKIEQKIIQRNQKQRERSKRLLEREKNEKNDFLENVNPKMLNKFIWSPRISQSKIRSLYQTNAKGICDDVLVDEVGFTLYARCLQGRDEHLLANEGKLKCHHCRKVNISPSNGLIICSCGYAYIFREYMRSFNKDGMLSRSATPFFNKFIDMWSIANTYYDKIKAIDFVIHECHLNMMSGVTRGFAGRNLIEGTGEQLHELILSLAYK
;
A
#
# COMPACT_ATOMS: atom_id res chain seq x y z
N MET A 1 -16.65 -27.94 -16.00
CA MET A 1 -15.94 -26.98 -15.12
C MET A 1 -14.81 -26.42 -15.94
N LEU A 2 -14.72 -25.09 -16.12
CA LEU A 2 -13.66 -24.46 -16.91
C LEU A 2 -12.31 -24.72 -16.26
N LEU A 3 -11.28 -24.94 -17.09
CA LEU A 3 -9.91 -25.11 -16.61
C LEU A 3 -9.33 -23.76 -16.17
N TRP A 4 -8.36 -23.80 -15.25
CA TRP A 4 -7.71 -22.60 -14.73
C TRP A 4 -7.09 -21.71 -15.82
N ASN A 5 -6.46 -22.34 -16.82
CA ASN A 5 -5.86 -21.66 -17.97
C ASN A 5 -6.88 -21.14 -19.00
N GLU A 6 -8.12 -21.61 -18.95
CA GLU A 6 -9.24 -21.09 -19.74
C GLU A 6 -9.87 -19.85 -19.07
N LEU A 7 -9.84 -19.79 -17.74
CA LEU A 7 -10.34 -18.65 -16.97
C LEU A 7 -9.42 -17.43 -17.01
N TYR A 8 -8.11 -17.66 -17.10
CA TYR A 8 -7.10 -16.61 -17.05
C TYR A 8 -6.04 -16.82 -18.13
N ASP A 9 -6.16 -16.07 -19.23
CA ASP A 9 -5.16 -16.06 -20.29
C ASP A 9 -3.87 -15.33 -19.85
N LYS A 10 -2.87 -15.31 -20.74
CA LYS A 10 -1.56 -14.68 -20.49
C LYS A 10 -1.64 -13.19 -20.14
N ASN A 11 -2.65 -12.47 -20.64
CA ASN A 11 -2.83 -11.04 -20.46
C ASN A 11 -3.71 -10.72 -19.24
N HIS A 12 -4.55 -11.65 -18.81
CA HIS A 12 -5.48 -11.50 -17.70
C HIS A 12 -4.98 -12.23 -16.45
N LYS A 13 -4.25 -11.51 -15.61
CA LYS A 13 -3.69 -12.05 -14.37
C LYS A 13 -4.78 -12.30 -13.31
N PRO A 14 -4.78 -13.48 -12.65
CA PRO A 14 -5.78 -13.79 -11.63
C PRO A 14 -5.66 -12.89 -10.39
N PRO A 15 -6.79 -12.38 -9.85
CA PRO A 15 -6.80 -11.59 -8.62
C PRO A 15 -6.37 -12.43 -7.40
N LYS A 16 -6.01 -11.78 -6.29
CA LYS A 16 -5.46 -12.46 -5.10
C LYS A 16 -6.38 -13.56 -4.54
N ASN A 17 -7.70 -13.36 -4.61
CA ASN A 17 -8.70 -14.29 -4.06
C ASN A 17 -9.26 -15.26 -5.10
N SER A 18 -8.72 -15.28 -6.32
CA SER A 18 -9.18 -16.15 -7.41
C SER A 18 -9.16 -17.63 -7.06
N LEU A 19 -8.14 -18.10 -6.33
CA LEU A 19 -8.04 -19.51 -5.92
C LEU A 19 -9.20 -19.94 -5.00
N LEU A 20 -9.65 -19.04 -4.12
CA LEU A 20 -10.79 -19.30 -3.22
C LEU A 20 -12.09 -19.45 -4.01
N LEU A 21 -12.25 -18.70 -5.10
CA LEU A 21 -13.44 -18.76 -5.96
C LEU A 21 -13.38 -19.94 -6.94
N PHE A 22 -12.18 -20.35 -7.33
CA PHE A 22 -11.96 -21.41 -8.31
C PHE A 22 -12.06 -22.81 -7.70
N TRP A 23 -11.42 -23.02 -6.55
CA TRP A 23 -11.44 -24.30 -5.87
C TRP A 23 -12.63 -24.45 -4.94
N ASN A 24 -13.05 -25.71 -4.73
CA ASN A 24 -13.92 -26.02 -3.61
C ASN A 24 -13.20 -25.76 -2.27
N SER A 25 -13.97 -25.64 -1.19
CA SER A 25 -13.45 -25.35 0.15
C SER A 25 -12.36 -26.33 0.59
N LYS A 26 -12.51 -27.62 0.29
CA LYS A 26 -11.55 -28.67 0.67
C LYS A 26 -10.19 -28.46 -0.02
N THR A 27 -10.17 -28.34 -1.34
CA THR A 27 -8.92 -28.15 -2.11
C THR A 27 -8.22 -26.86 -1.72
N TYR A 28 -8.99 -25.77 -1.51
CA TYR A 28 -8.43 -24.51 -1.05
C TYR A 28 -7.79 -24.64 0.34
N GLN A 29 -8.47 -25.27 1.29
CA GLN A 29 -7.94 -25.49 2.64
C GLN A 29 -6.68 -26.37 2.62
N MET A 30 -6.63 -27.38 1.76
CA MET A 30 -5.42 -28.19 1.59
C MET A 30 -4.23 -27.36 1.09
N PHE A 31 -4.45 -26.48 0.12
CA PHE A 31 -3.39 -25.60 -0.39
C PHE A 31 -2.91 -24.61 0.68
N VAL A 32 -3.84 -24.04 1.45
CA VAL A 32 -3.51 -23.15 2.58
C VAL A 32 -2.72 -23.90 3.65
N ASN A 33 -3.17 -25.09 4.04
CA ASN A 33 -2.49 -25.94 5.02
C ASN A 33 -1.07 -26.28 4.56
N PHE A 34 -0.94 -26.77 3.32
CA PHE A 34 0.35 -27.02 2.70
C PHE A 34 1.26 -25.79 2.76
N SER A 35 0.75 -24.62 2.32
CA SER A 35 1.51 -23.36 2.32
C SER A 35 1.96 -22.93 3.72
N ASN A 36 1.13 -23.14 4.75
CA ASN A 36 1.47 -22.80 6.12
C ASN A 36 2.54 -23.74 6.68
N LEU A 37 2.46 -25.04 6.37
CA LEU A 37 3.44 -26.03 6.83
C LEU A 37 4.84 -25.74 6.27
N ILE A 38 4.97 -25.52 4.96
CA ILE A 38 6.27 -25.21 4.36
C ILE A 38 6.81 -23.83 4.75
N HIS A 39 5.93 -22.88 5.09
CA HIS A 39 6.35 -21.62 5.69
C HIS A 39 6.96 -21.87 7.08
N ASN A 40 6.29 -22.63 7.93
CA ASN A 40 6.73 -22.89 9.30
C ASN A 40 8.00 -23.75 9.34
N GLU A 41 8.08 -24.79 8.50
CA GLU A 41 9.20 -25.74 8.51
C GLU A 41 10.44 -25.21 7.77
N ASN A 42 10.25 -24.53 6.63
CA ASN A 42 11.35 -24.16 5.76
C ASN A 42 11.53 -22.64 5.57
N GLY A 43 10.60 -21.82 6.06
CA GLY A 43 10.57 -20.37 5.84
C GLY A 43 10.24 -20.00 4.39
N LEU A 44 9.40 -20.80 3.72
CA LEU A 44 9.00 -20.59 2.33
C LEU A 44 7.69 -19.83 2.20
N ASP A 45 7.72 -18.74 1.45
CA ASP A 45 6.54 -17.91 1.17
C ASP A 45 6.04 -18.11 -0.27
N LEU A 46 4.72 -18.17 -0.43
CA LEU A 46 4.09 -18.13 -1.75
C LEU A 46 4.31 -16.75 -2.39
N THR A 47 4.82 -16.74 -3.63
CA THR A 47 5.26 -15.51 -4.30
C THR A 47 4.59 -15.27 -5.65
N LYS A 48 5.24 -14.48 -6.51
CA LYS A 48 4.67 -13.92 -7.73
C LYS A 48 4.23 -15.04 -8.67
N GLN A 49 3.01 -14.86 -9.19
CA GLN A 49 2.48 -15.69 -10.26
C GLN A 49 3.29 -15.49 -11.55
N PHE A 50 3.44 -16.55 -12.33
CA PHE A 50 4.00 -16.54 -13.67
C PHE A 50 3.13 -17.38 -14.62
N TYR A 51 3.15 -17.08 -15.91
CA TYR A 51 2.31 -17.78 -16.88
C TYR A 51 3.08 -18.91 -17.57
N THR A 52 2.42 -20.05 -17.74
CA THR A 52 2.88 -21.17 -18.59
C THR A 52 1.80 -21.51 -19.62
N SER A 53 2.21 -21.90 -20.83
CA SER A 53 1.24 -22.30 -21.87
C SER A 53 0.42 -23.53 -21.48
N LYS A 54 1.02 -24.47 -20.74
CA LYS A 54 0.39 -25.74 -20.36
C LYS A 54 -0.58 -25.61 -19.18
N PHE A 55 -0.22 -24.84 -18.14
CA PHE A 55 -0.98 -24.78 -16.89
C PHE A 55 -1.57 -23.39 -16.59
N GLY A 56 -1.38 -22.42 -17.48
CA GLY A 56 -1.78 -21.04 -17.24
C GLY A 56 -0.96 -20.39 -16.12
N TRP A 57 -1.60 -19.53 -15.33
CA TRP A 57 -0.97 -18.85 -14.20
C TRP A 57 -0.59 -19.82 -13.08
N SER A 58 0.69 -19.88 -12.76
CA SER A 58 1.30 -20.77 -11.78
C SER A 58 2.03 -19.95 -10.71
N TYR A 59 2.40 -20.58 -9.61
CA TYR A 59 3.00 -19.92 -8.45
C TYR A 59 4.38 -20.50 -8.11
N LYS A 60 5.12 -19.77 -7.27
CA LYS A 60 6.43 -20.16 -6.76
C LYS A 60 6.49 -20.01 -5.25
N PHE A 61 7.29 -20.83 -4.59
CA PHE A 61 7.71 -20.58 -3.22
C PHE A 61 9.14 -20.06 -3.17
N CYS A 62 9.37 -19.02 -2.38
CA CYS A 62 10.68 -18.40 -2.24
C CYS A 62 11.09 -18.30 -0.76
N LYS A 63 12.41 -18.26 -0.53
CA LYS A 63 13.01 -17.85 0.74
C LYS A 63 13.73 -16.53 0.53
N SER A 64 13.33 -15.46 1.21
CA SER A 64 13.97 -14.13 1.09
C SER A 64 14.14 -13.65 -0.37
N SER A 65 13.10 -13.82 -1.20
CA SER A 65 13.08 -13.49 -2.65
C SER A 65 14.01 -14.34 -3.54
N ILE A 66 14.48 -15.48 -3.05
CA ILE A 66 15.14 -16.51 -3.86
C ILE A 66 14.15 -17.63 -4.11
N ASP A 67 13.81 -17.88 -5.37
CA ASP A 67 12.89 -18.94 -5.76
C ASP A 67 13.49 -20.32 -5.39
N VAL A 68 12.72 -21.11 -4.64
CA VAL A 68 13.10 -22.46 -4.19
C VAL A 68 12.24 -23.49 -4.91
N ILE A 69 10.92 -23.30 -4.92
CA ILE A 69 9.98 -24.14 -5.65
C ILE A 69 9.44 -23.32 -6.81
N ASN A 70 9.77 -23.73 -8.03
CA ASN A 70 9.47 -22.94 -9.23
C ASN A 70 8.14 -23.29 -9.88
N ASN A 71 7.57 -24.46 -9.62
CA ASN A 71 6.48 -25.03 -10.40
C ASN A 71 5.33 -25.46 -9.49
N VAL A 72 4.51 -24.50 -9.07
CA VAL A 72 3.25 -24.76 -8.38
C VAL A 72 2.11 -24.49 -9.35
N HIS A 73 1.58 -25.54 -9.95
CA HIS A 73 0.54 -25.46 -10.97
C HIS A 73 -0.84 -25.69 -10.37
N ILE A 74 -1.82 -24.92 -10.83
CA ILE A 74 -3.20 -25.00 -10.37
C ILE A 74 -3.97 -25.98 -11.26
N LEU A 75 -4.61 -26.98 -10.66
CA LEU A 75 -5.46 -27.96 -11.34
C LEU A 75 -6.91 -27.78 -10.86
N ASN A 76 -7.89 -28.37 -11.55
CA ASN A 76 -9.31 -28.18 -11.18
C ASN A 76 -9.65 -28.72 -9.78
N ASP A 77 -9.09 -29.87 -9.42
CA ASP A 77 -9.38 -30.61 -8.20
C ASP A 77 -8.19 -30.70 -7.24
N GLY A 78 -7.13 -29.93 -7.50
CA GLY A 78 -5.89 -30.00 -6.75
C GLY A 78 -4.84 -29.02 -7.23
N PHE A 79 -3.60 -29.25 -6.81
CA PHE A 79 -2.45 -28.51 -7.31
C PHE A 79 -1.29 -29.47 -7.52
N MET A 80 -0.33 -29.05 -8.34
CA MET A 80 0.87 -29.83 -8.63
C MET A 80 2.10 -29.08 -8.17
N ILE A 81 2.98 -29.74 -7.44
CA ILE A 81 4.27 -29.21 -7.00
C ILE A 81 5.35 -30.01 -7.69
N ASN A 82 6.06 -29.37 -8.62
CA ASN A 82 6.93 -30.04 -9.57
C ASN A 82 6.16 -31.19 -10.26
N ASP A 83 6.43 -32.44 -9.91
CA ASP A 83 5.78 -33.62 -10.50
C ASP A 83 4.80 -34.33 -9.54
N ILE A 84 4.57 -33.77 -8.34
CA ILE A 84 3.67 -34.34 -7.33
C ILE A 84 2.30 -33.68 -7.44
N ILE A 85 1.29 -34.48 -7.75
CA ILE A 85 -0.12 -34.06 -7.82
C ILE A 85 -0.74 -34.22 -6.43
N VAL A 86 -1.29 -33.13 -5.89
CA VAL A 86 -1.89 -33.07 -4.55
C VAL A 86 -3.41 -32.97 -4.67
N LYS A 87 -4.11 -34.06 -4.34
CA LYS A 87 -5.58 -34.16 -4.34
C LYS A 87 -6.17 -34.69 -3.03
N SER A 88 -5.33 -35.23 -2.15
CA SER A 88 -5.70 -35.69 -0.81
C SER A 88 -4.74 -35.19 0.27
N GLU A 89 -5.10 -35.32 1.55
CA GLU A 89 -4.22 -35.00 2.68
C GLU A 89 -2.94 -35.85 2.67
N SER A 90 -3.04 -37.13 2.32
CA SER A 90 -1.86 -38.00 2.16
C SER A 90 -0.90 -37.51 1.08
N ASP A 91 -1.39 -36.81 0.05
CA ASP A 91 -0.54 -36.22 -0.98
C ASP A 91 0.15 -34.94 -0.49
N VAL A 92 -0.48 -34.20 0.44
CA VAL A 92 0.14 -33.05 1.11
C VAL A 92 1.35 -33.52 1.90
N GLU A 93 1.22 -34.59 2.67
CA GLU A 93 2.34 -35.18 3.43
C GLU A 93 3.48 -35.63 2.51
N LYS A 94 3.16 -36.28 1.39
CA LYS A 94 4.16 -36.67 0.37
C LYS A 94 4.86 -35.45 -0.23
N ALA A 95 4.11 -34.39 -0.54
CA ALA A 95 4.66 -33.17 -1.10
C ALA A 95 5.59 -32.46 -0.10
N ILE A 96 5.21 -32.41 1.18
CA ILE A 96 6.02 -31.84 2.26
C ILE A 96 7.29 -32.67 2.46
N SER A 97 7.17 -34.00 2.55
CA SER A 97 8.30 -34.91 2.69
C SER A 97 9.30 -34.75 1.52
N TYR A 98 8.79 -34.65 0.29
CA TYR A 98 9.60 -34.35 -0.88
C TYR A 98 10.31 -33.00 -0.75
N ILE A 99 9.61 -31.93 -0.37
CA ILE A 99 10.23 -30.61 -0.19
C ILE A 99 11.31 -30.65 0.87
N ASN A 100 11.04 -31.25 2.03
CA ASN A 100 12.01 -31.39 3.11
C ASN A 100 13.25 -32.17 2.67
N SER A 101 13.11 -33.17 1.80
CA SER A 101 14.24 -33.89 1.20
C SER A 101 15.14 -33.01 0.33
N LEU A 102 14.61 -31.90 -0.23
CA LEU A 102 15.41 -30.94 -0.99
C LEU A 102 16.25 -30.04 -0.07
N PHE A 103 15.87 -29.88 1.20
CA PHE A 103 16.56 -29.04 2.19
C PHE A 103 17.75 -29.77 2.84
N THR A 104 18.67 -30.29 2.02
CA THR A 104 19.96 -30.78 2.51
C THR A 104 20.81 -29.61 3.03
N PRO A 105 21.78 -29.85 3.93
CA PRO A 105 22.70 -28.80 4.39
C PRO A 105 23.37 -28.05 3.23
N GLU A 106 23.80 -28.75 2.17
CA GLU A 106 24.42 -28.13 1.01
C GLU A 106 23.45 -27.24 0.22
N PHE A 107 22.18 -27.62 0.15
CA PHE A 107 21.15 -26.82 -0.50
C PHE A 107 20.83 -25.56 0.30
N ILE A 108 20.74 -25.68 1.62
CA ILE A 108 20.54 -24.55 2.53
C ILE A 108 21.69 -23.56 2.38
N ASP A 109 22.94 -24.02 2.46
CA ASP A 109 24.13 -23.19 2.28
C ASP A 109 24.10 -22.46 0.94
N LYS A 110 23.74 -23.16 -0.14
CA LYS A 110 23.62 -22.56 -1.48
C LYS A 110 22.56 -21.45 -1.53
N ILE A 111 21.43 -21.63 -0.86
CA ILE A 111 20.39 -20.59 -0.76
C ILE A 111 20.91 -19.40 0.05
N GLU A 112 21.53 -19.64 1.19
CA GLU A 112 22.07 -18.58 2.05
C GLU A 112 23.14 -17.76 1.32
N GLN A 113 24.04 -18.40 0.59
CA GLN A 113 25.03 -17.71 -0.24
C GLN A 113 24.35 -16.83 -1.32
N LYS A 114 23.29 -17.32 -1.97
CA LYS A 114 22.51 -16.50 -2.91
C LYS A 114 21.84 -15.31 -2.24
N ILE A 115 21.30 -15.48 -1.03
CA ILE A 115 20.70 -14.40 -0.25
C ILE A 115 21.76 -13.35 0.10
N ILE A 116 22.94 -13.76 0.58
CA ILE A 116 24.05 -12.87 0.92
C ILE A 116 24.50 -12.08 -0.31
N GLN A 117 24.76 -12.75 -1.42
CA GLN A 117 25.18 -12.11 -2.68
C GLN A 117 24.13 -11.11 -3.19
N ARG A 118 22.84 -11.47 -3.13
CA ARG A 118 21.74 -10.58 -3.52
C ARG A 118 21.70 -9.33 -2.61
N ASN A 119 21.81 -9.53 -1.30
CA ASN A 119 21.79 -8.44 -0.33
C ASN A 119 22.98 -7.50 -0.52
N GLN A 120 24.17 -8.03 -0.80
CA GLN A 120 25.36 -7.24 -1.14
C GLN A 120 25.12 -6.41 -2.41
N LYS A 121 24.66 -7.03 -3.51
CA LYS A 121 24.32 -6.33 -4.75
C LYS A 121 23.27 -5.25 -4.53
N GLN A 122 22.27 -5.51 -3.69
CA GLN A 122 21.25 -4.53 -3.35
C GLN A 122 21.83 -3.36 -2.55
N ARG A 123 22.69 -3.60 -1.56
CA ARG A 123 23.39 -2.56 -0.79
C ARG A 123 24.26 -1.68 -1.69
N GLU A 124 25.03 -2.28 -2.59
CA GLU A 124 25.87 -1.56 -3.55
C GLU A 124 25.06 -0.68 -4.49
N ARG A 125 23.96 -1.21 -5.05
CA ARG A 125 23.02 -0.44 -5.90
C ARG A 125 22.43 0.74 -5.14
N SER A 126 21.97 0.52 -3.91
CA SER A 126 21.45 1.60 -3.06
C SER A 126 22.51 2.65 -2.76
N LYS A 127 23.76 2.25 -2.46
CA LYS A 127 24.87 3.18 -2.22
C LYS A 127 25.16 4.05 -3.45
N ARG A 128 25.29 3.43 -4.63
CA ARG A 128 25.51 4.16 -5.89
C ARG A 128 24.38 5.12 -6.22
N LEU A 129 23.13 4.71 -5.96
CA LEU A 129 21.96 5.58 -6.15
C LEU A 129 22.03 6.80 -5.24
N LEU A 130 22.33 6.62 -3.95
CA LEU A 130 22.43 7.72 -2.99
C LEU A 130 23.56 8.69 -3.34
N GLU A 131 24.69 8.18 -3.79
CA GLU A 131 25.84 9.00 -4.21
C GLU A 131 25.50 9.83 -5.45
N ARG A 132 24.88 9.21 -6.46
CA ARG A 132 24.36 9.93 -7.63
C ARG A 132 23.34 11.01 -7.24
N GLU A 133 22.40 10.69 -6.36
CA GLU A 133 21.39 11.65 -5.89
C GLU A 133 22.00 12.82 -5.12
N LYS A 134 23.06 12.56 -4.34
CA LYS A 134 23.81 13.61 -3.64
C LYS A 134 24.50 14.55 -4.64
N ASN A 135 25.12 13.99 -5.68
CA ASN A 135 25.77 14.78 -6.72
C ASN A 135 24.75 15.62 -7.50
N GLU A 136 23.66 15.02 -7.99
CA GLU A 136 22.58 15.75 -8.67
C GLU A 136 22.03 16.89 -7.80
N LYS A 137 21.86 16.66 -6.49
CA LYS A 137 21.42 17.71 -5.56
C LYS A 137 22.44 18.83 -5.43
N ASN A 138 23.73 18.53 -5.36
CA ASN A 138 24.78 19.54 -5.28
C ASN A 138 24.82 20.41 -6.56
N ASP A 139 24.68 19.80 -7.73
CA ASP A 139 24.62 20.53 -9.01
C ASP A 139 23.42 21.50 -9.04
N PHE A 140 22.28 21.11 -8.45
CA PHE A 140 21.13 22.00 -8.33
C PHE A 140 21.33 23.14 -7.32
N LEU A 141 22.13 22.92 -6.27
CA LEU A 141 22.41 23.95 -5.26
C LEU A 141 23.27 25.11 -5.80
N GLU A 142 24.05 24.88 -6.85
CA GLU A 142 24.79 25.95 -7.53
C GLU A 142 23.86 26.98 -8.19
N ASN A 143 22.65 26.56 -8.57
CA ASN A 143 21.72 27.34 -9.38
C ASN A 143 20.48 27.82 -8.61
N VAL A 144 20.36 27.50 -7.32
CA VAL A 144 19.17 27.79 -6.51
C VAL A 144 19.55 28.19 -5.09
N ASN A 145 18.84 29.16 -4.53
CA ASN A 145 18.94 29.50 -3.11
C ASN A 145 18.60 28.27 -2.23
N PRO A 146 19.55 27.75 -1.42
CA PRO A 146 19.33 26.56 -0.59
C PRO A 146 18.17 26.70 0.40
N LYS A 147 17.85 27.93 0.83
CA LYS A 147 16.74 28.20 1.75
C LYS A 147 15.37 28.00 1.08
N MET A 148 15.31 28.03 -0.25
CA MET A 148 14.08 27.93 -1.05
C MET A 148 13.94 26.59 -1.79
N LEU A 149 14.95 25.71 -1.70
CA LEU A 149 14.92 24.38 -2.29
C LEU A 149 14.15 23.38 -1.40
N ASN A 150 13.24 22.62 -2.00
CA ASN A 150 12.52 21.51 -1.36
C ASN A 150 11.82 21.89 -0.04
N LYS A 151 11.26 23.11 0.02
CA LYS A 151 10.43 23.56 1.14
C LYS A 151 8.99 23.16 0.90
N PHE A 152 8.60 22.01 1.45
CA PHE A 152 7.27 21.44 1.32
C PHE A 152 6.33 21.90 2.44
N ILE A 153 5.05 22.11 2.13
CA ILE A 153 3.99 22.47 3.06
C ILE A 153 2.81 21.56 2.75
N TRP A 154 2.62 20.55 3.59
CA TRP A 154 1.49 19.62 3.49
C TRP A 154 0.44 20.00 4.53
N SER A 155 -0.83 19.90 4.15
CA SER A 155 -1.96 20.12 5.07
C SER A 155 -1.85 19.12 6.22
N PRO A 156 -1.95 19.51 7.49
CA PRO A 156 -1.67 18.62 8.62
C PRO A 156 -2.73 17.52 8.77
N ARG A 157 -2.38 16.45 9.49
CA ARG A 157 -3.36 15.47 9.95
C ARG A 157 -4.17 16.06 11.12
N ILE A 158 -5.41 15.62 11.29
CA ILE A 158 -6.21 16.03 12.44
C ILE A 158 -5.77 15.27 13.69
N SER A 159 -5.71 15.97 14.82
CA SER A 159 -5.36 15.34 16.10
C SER A 159 -6.51 14.46 16.61
N GLN A 160 -6.17 13.38 17.31
CA GLN A 160 -7.17 12.51 17.93
C GLN A 160 -7.99 13.23 19.00
N SER A 161 -7.36 14.16 19.73
CA SER A 161 -8.02 14.94 20.78
C SER A 161 -9.18 15.77 20.22
N LYS A 162 -9.00 16.41 19.06
CA LYS A 162 -10.06 17.20 18.41
C LYS A 162 -11.23 16.34 17.96
N ILE A 163 -10.97 15.16 17.40
CA ILE A 163 -12.03 14.20 17.05
C ILE A 163 -12.79 13.77 18.30
N ARG A 164 -12.08 13.37 19.37
CA ARG A 164 -12.72 12.98 20.64
C ARG A 164 -13.58 14.10 21.20
N SER A 165 -13.06 15.32 21.26
CA SER A 165 -13.80 16.48 21.75
C SER A 165 -15.06 16.72 20.92
N LEU A 166 -14.97 16.66 19.59
CA LEU A 166 -16.11 16.87 18.70
C LEU A 166 -17.24 15.86 18.95
N TYR A 167 -16.90 14.58 19.08
CA TYR A 167 -17.91 13.54 19.32
C TYR A 167 -18.47 13.64 20.75
N GLN A 168 -17.66 14.02 21.74
CA GLN A 168 -18.12 14.20 23.11
C GLN A 168 -19.06 15.41 23.27
N THR A 169 -18.79 16.52 22.59
CA THR A 169 -19.67 17.70 22.62
C THR A 169 -20.97 17.42 21.87
N ASN A 170 -20.89 16.80 20.69
CA ASN A 170 -22.06 16.38 19.92
C ASN A 170 -22.96 15.40 20.71
N ALA A 171 -22.38 14.41 21.40
CA ALA A 171 -23.13 13.47 22.24
C ALA A 171 -23.85 14.13 23.44
N LYS A 172 -23.36 15.30 23.89
CA LYS A 172 -24.04 16.12 24.92
C LYS A 172 -25.13 17.03 24.34
N GLY A 173 -25.39 16.96 23.03
CA GLY A 173 -26.32 17.85 22.33
C GLY A 173 -25.78 19.26 22.10
N ILE A 174 -24.48 19.48 22.26
CA ILE A 174 -23.84 20.79 22.11
C ILE A 174 -23.34 20.93 20.67
N CYS A 175 -23.87 21.92 19.95
CA CYS A 175 -23.41 22.29 18.61
C CYS A 175 -22.19 23.21 18.72
N ASP A 176 -20.99 22.64 18.59
CA ASP A 176 -19.73 23.39 18.54
C ASP A 176 -19.32 23.66 17.09
N ASP A 177 -19.86 24.74 16.51
CA ASP A 177 -19.61 25.12 15.11
C ASP A 177 -18.14 25.42 14.81
N VAL A 178 -17.39 25.92 15.80
CA VAL A 178 -15.97 26.23 15.63
C VAL A 178 -15.15 24.94 15.53
N LEU A 179 -15.41 23.98 16.43
CA LEU A 179 -14.69 22.71 16.43
C LEU A 179 -15.05 21.84 15.22
N VAL A 180 -16.33 21.80 14.80
CA VAL A 180 -16.72 21.04 13.61
C VAL A 180 -16.08 21.61 12.35
N ASP A 181 -16.00 22.94 12.23
CA ASP A 181 -15.32 23.60 11.12
C ASP A 181 -13.83 23.34 11.14
N GLU A 182 -13.18 23.45 12.30
CA GLU A 182 -11.75 23.17 12.42
C GLU A 182 -11.41 21.74 12.00
N VAL A 183 -12.16 20.75 12.49
CA VAL A 183 -11.97 19.35 12.14
C VAL A 183 -12.23 19.12 10.65
N GLY A 184 -13.37 19.60 10.15
CA GLY A 184 -13.79 19.35 8.78
C GLY A 184 -12.93 20.07 7.74
N PHE A 185 -12.55 21.33 7.96
CA PHE A 185 -11.63 22.03 7.06
C PHE A 185 -10.23 21.41 7.06
N THR A 186 -9.74 20.91 8.20
CA THR A 186 -8.46 20.20 8.25
C THR A 186 -8.49 18.94 7.38
N LEU A 187 -9.53 18.12 7.54
CA LEU A 187 -9.75 16.93 6.71
C LEU A 187 -9.91 17.31 5.23
N TYR A 188 -10.67 18.36 4.94
CA TYR A 188 -10.98 18.81 3.58
C TYR A 188 -9.74 19.29 2.85
N ALA A 189 -8.97 20.19 3.47
CA ALA A 189 -7.73 20.71 2.91
C ALA A 189 -6.75 19.57 2.58
N ARG A 190 -6.64 18.57 3.46
CA ARG A 190 -5.75 17.43 3.27
C ARG A 190 -6.22 16.48 2.17
N CYS A 191 -7.52 16.17 2.12
CA CYS A 191 -8.09 15.37 1.03
C CYS A 191 -7.90 16.07 -0.34
N LEU A 192 -8.21 17.37 -0.38
CA LEU A 192 -8.12 18.19 -1.59
C LEU A 192 -6.68 18.29 -2.09
N GLN A 193 -5.73 18.64 -1.21
CA GLN A 193 -4.32 18.71 -1.59
C GLN A 193 -3.77 17.35 -2.02
N GLY A 194 -4.10 16.27 -1.31
CA GLY A 194 -3.67 14.92 -1.67
C GLY A 194 -4.15 14.51 -3.07
N ARG A 195 -5.43 14.77 -3.38
CA ARG A 195 -6.02 14.50 -4.69
C ARG A 195 -5.36 15.33 -5.79
N ASP A 196 -5.33 16.64 -5.63
CA ASP A 196 -4.91 17.57 -6.68
C ASP A 196 -3.43 17.38 -7.03
N GLU A 197 -2.56 17.23 -6.02
CA GLU A 197 -1.12 17.03 -6.25
C GLU A 197 -0.85 15.65 -6.86
N HIS A 198 -1.63 14.62 -6.51
CA HIS A 198 -1.52 13.31 -7.14
C HIS A 198 -1.88 13.36 -8.63
N LEU A 199 -2.96 14.06 -8.97
CA LEU A 199 -3.38 14.25 -10.37
C LEU A 199 -2.30 15.01 -11.16
N LEU A 200 -1.81 16.13 -10.62
CA LEU A 200 -0.72 16.89 -11.24
C LEU A 200 0.54 16.05 -11.43
N ALA A 201 0.95 15.28 -10.42
CA ALA A 201 2.14 14.45 -10.49
C ALA A 201 2.03 13.37 -11.58
N ASN A 202 0.84 12.79 -11.78
CA ASN A 202 0.60 11.81 -12.85
C ASN A 202 0.73 12.44 -14.25
N GLU A 203 0.49 13.74 -14.38
CA GLU A 203 0.70 14.52 -15.61
C GLU A 203 2.12 15.09 -15.73
N GLY A 204 3.03 14.75 -14.81
CA GLY A 204 4.38 15.33 -14.77
C GLY A 204 4.38 16.82 -14.40
N LYS A 205 3.40 17.27 -13.61
CA LYS A 205 3.28 18.64 -13.11
C LYS A 205 3.39 18.65 -11.59
N LEU A 206 3.69 19.81 -11.01
CA LEU A 206 3.57 20.02 -9.56
C LEU A 206 3.04 21.41 -9.25
N LYS A 207 2.43 21.58 -8.08
CA LYS A 207 2.04 22.88 -7.57
C LYS A 207 3.12 23.43 -6.64
N CYS A 208 3.49 24.69 -6.81
CA CYS A 208 4.34 25.36 -5.83
C CYS A 208 3.57 25.54 -4.53
N HIS A 209 4.13 25.09 -3.40
CA HIS A 209 3.47 25.21 -2.10
C HIS A 209 3.42 26.64 -1.55
N HIS A 210 4.21 27.56 -2.12
CA HIS A 210 4.29 28.95 -1.65
C HIS A 210 3.39 29.88 -2.45
N CYS A 211 3.45 29.84 -3.78
CA CYS A 211 2.64 30.71 -4.65
C CYS A 211 1.47 30.00 -5.35
N ARG A 212 1.30 28.69 -5.13
CA ARG A 212 0.23 27.85 -5.71
C ARG A 212 0.22 27.71 -7.23
N LYS A 213 1.18 28.31 -7.95
CA LYS A 213 1.35 28.15 -9.40
C LYS A 213 1.73 26.71 -9.76
N VAL A 214 1.11 26.18 -10.81
CA VAL A 214 1.45 24.87 -11.39
C VAL A 214 2.66 25.02 -12.31
N ASN A 215 3.63 24.13 -12.16
CA ASN A 215 4.84 24.09 -12.95
C ASN A 215 4.96 22.72 -13.62
N ILE A 216 5.47 22.70 -14.85
CA ILE A 216 5.71 21.47 -15.61
C ILE A 216 7.06 20.90 -15.19
N SER A 217 7.11 19.60 -14.92
CA SER A 217 8.36 18.89 -14.66
C SER A 217 8.99 18.47 -15.99
N PRO A 218 10.19 18.99 -16.34
CA PRO A 218 11.00 18.35 -17.34
C PRO A 218 11.59 17.08 -16.69
N SER A 219 10.93 15.93 -16.89
CA SER A 219 11.51 14.59 -16.69
C SER A 219 12.23 14.38 -15.35
N ASN A 220 11.50 14.41 -14.22
CA ASN A 220 12.01 14.17 -12.86
C ASN A 220 13.11 15.15 -12.35
N GLY A 221 13.39 16.21 -13.10
CA GLY A 221 14.46 17.17 -12.80
C GLY A 221 14.10 18.25 -11.77
N LEU A 222 14.95 19.28 -11.73
CA LEU A 222 14.74 20.50 -10.96
C LEU A 222 13.65 21.37 -11.62
N ILE A 223 12.73 21.86 -10.80
CA ILE A 223 11.63 22.73 -11.20
C ILE A 223 11.79 24.03 -10.44
N ILE A 224 11.96 25.13 -11.16
CA ILE A 224 12.09 26.47 -10.59
C ILE A 224 10.77 27.20 -10.84
N CYS A 225 10.13 27.61 -9.76
CA CYS A 225 8.92 28.42 -9.83
C CYS A 225 9.30 29.90 -10.02
N SER A 226 8.43 30.66 -10.70
CA SER A 226 8.60 32.11 -10.86
C SER A 226 8.61 32.90 -9.54
N CYS A 227 8.21 32.30 -8.41
CA CYS A 227 8.33 32.90 -7.08
C CYS A 227 9.68 32.62 -6.38
N GLY A 228 10.65 32.05 -7.09
CA GLY A 228 12.00 31.76 -6.58
C GLY A 228 12.14 30.44 -5.82
N TYR A 229 11.04 29.77 -5.47
CA TYR A 229 11.09 28.44 -4.86
C TYR A 229 11.41 27.37 -5.92
N ALA A 230 12.17 26.36 -5.51
CA ALA A 230 12.50 25.25 -6.39
C ALA A 230 12.25 23.89 -5.74
N TYR A 231 11.97 22.91 -6.58
CA TYR A 231 11.64 21.54 -6.18
C TYR A 231 12.36 20.55 -7.07
N ILE A 232 12.98 19.54 -6.46
CA ILE A 232 13.40 18.34 -7.17
C ILE A 232 12.19 17.42 -7.20
N PHE A 233 11.68 17.07 -8.39
CA PHE A 233 10.43 16.32 -8.54
C PHE A 233 10.40 15.01 -7.72
N ARG A 234 11.51 14.26 -7.74
CA ARG A 234 11.66 13.05 -6.92
C ARG A 234 11.56 13.33 -5.41
N GLU A 235 12.18 14.41 -4.93
CA GLU A 235 12.12 14.78 -3.51
C GLU A 235 10.72 15.27 -3.12
N TYR A 236 10.03 15.95 -4.04
CA TYR A 236 8.63 16.31 -3.90
C TYR A 236 7.76 15.07 -3.68
N MET A 237 7.88 14.06 -4.54
CA MET A 237 7.15 12.80 -4.39
C MET A 237 7.56 11.99 -3.16
N ARG A 238 8.85 12.01 -2.77
CA ARG A 238 9.30 11.41 -1.50
C ARG A 238 8.66 12.10 -0.31
N SER A 239 8.60 13.44 -0.31
CA SER A 239 7.97 14.21 0.76
C SER A 239 6.46 13.96 0.82
N PHE A 240 5.78 13.91 -0.33
CA PHE A 240 4.36 13.56 -0.45
C PHE A 240 4.08 12.21 0.22
N ASN A 241 4.85 11.18 -0.13
CA ASN A 241 4.69 9.85 0.46
C ASN A 241 5.07 9.80 1.95
N LYS A 242 6.16 10.48 2.34
CA LYS A 242 6.62 10.52 3.74
C LYS A 242 5.60 11.18 4.65
N ASP A 243 4.95 12.24 4.18
CA ASP A 243 3.91 12.93 4.95
C ASP A 243 2.61 12.12 5.01
N GLY A 244 2.51 11.00 4.28
CA GLY A 244 1.28 10.22 4.20
C GLY A 244 0.20 10.98 3.43
N MET A 245 0.58 11.75 2.42
CA MET A 245 -0.38 12.25 1.43
C MET A 245 -0.81 11.05 0.57
N LEU A 246 -2.11 10.83 0.45
CA LEU A 246 -2.65 9.60 -0.10
C LEU A 246 -2.47 9.47 -1.61
N SER A 247 -2.26 8.24 -2.08
CA SER A 247 -2.28 7.89 -3.50
C SER A 247 -3.10 6.62 -3.78
N ARG A 248 -3.68 6.58 -4.99
CA ARG A 248 -4.39 5.45 -5.62
C ARG A 248 -5.68 4.95 -4.95
N SER A 249 -5.60 4.14 -3.88
CA SER A 249 -6.77 3.35 -3.43
C SER A 249 -7.79 4.13 -2.61
N ALA A 250 -7.37 5.21 -1.95
CA ALA A 250 -8.25 6.05 -1.13
C ALA A 250 -8.87 7.23 -1.90
N THR A 251 -8.59 7.38 -3.20
CA THR A 251 -9.10 8.50 -4.01
C THR A 251 -10.64 8.54 -4.08
N PRO A 252 -11.38 7.41 -4.24
CA PRO A 252 -12.84 7.45 -4.24
C PRO A 252 -13.42 7.95 -2.90
N PHE A 253 -12.82 7.50 -1.80
CA PHE A 253 -13.18 7.91 -0.44
C PHE A 253 -13.00 9.42 -0.24
N PHE A 254 -11.87 9.96 -0.67
CA PHE A 254 -11.57 11.40 -0.57
C PHE A 254 -12.51 12.25 -1.42
N ASN A 255 -12.77 11.83 -2.65
CA ASN A 255 -13.69 12.57 -3.53
C ASN A 255 -15.08 12.67 -2.90
N LYS A 256 -15.60 11.56 -2.36
CA LYS A 256 -16.90 11.56 -1.69
C LYS A 256 -16.93 12.49 -0.48
N PHE A 257 -15.88 12.52 0.34
CA PHE A 257 -15.82 13.47 1.45
C PHE A 257 -15.74 14.93 0.97
N ILE A 258 -14.92 15.23 -0.04
CA ILE A 258 -14.82 16.58 -0.64
C ILE A 258 -16.20 17.04 -1.13
N ASP A 259 -16.91 16.17 -1.85
CA ASP A 259 -18.23 16.47 -2.39
C ASP A 259 -19.23 16.73 -1.25
N MET A 260 -19.29 15.85 -0.25
CA MET A 260 -20.16 16.02 0.93
C MET A 260 -19.85 17.30 1.72
N TRP A 261 -18.58 17.60 1.96
CA TRP A 261 -18.16 18.79 2.72
C TRP A 261 -18.47 20.09 1.96
N SER A 262 -18.30 20.10 0.63
CA SER A 262 -18.50 21.29 -0.20
C SER A 262 -19.94 21.83 -0.20
N ILE A 263 -20.92 20.96 0.09
CA ILE A 263 -22.35 21.32 0.15
C ILE A 263 -22.88 21.36 1.60
N ALA A 264 -22.06 21.04 2.60
CA ALA A 264 -22.46 20.99 3.99
C ALA A 264 -22.56 22.41 4.59
N ASN A 265 -23.80 22.88 4.79
CA ASN A 265 -24.06 24.24 5.28
C ASN A 265 -24.44 24.30 6.76
N THR A 266 -25.00 23.21 7.31
CA THR A 266 -25.42 23.14 8.71
C THR A 266 -24.42 22.35 9.55
N TYR A 267 -24.40 22.59 10.87
CA TYR A 267 -23.65 21.78 11.84
C TYR A 267 -23.84 20.28 11.62
N TYR A 268 -25.10 19.84 11.45
CA TYR A 268 -25.43 18.43 11.28
C TYR A 268 -24.94 17.85 9.95
N ASP A 269 -24.97 18.63 8.85
CA ASP A 269 -24.42 18.18 7.58
C ASP A 269 -22.90 18.03 7.65
N LYS A 270 -22.23 18.95 8.34
CA LYS A 270 -20.78 18.90 8.59
C LYS A 270 -20.40 17.69 9.45
N ILE A 271 -21.14 17.43 10.52
CA ILE A 271 -20.97 16.22 11.35
C ILE A 271 -21.17 14.96 10.51
N LYS A 272 -22.20 14.87 9.67
CA LYS A 272 -22.43 13.71 8.78
C LYS A 272 -21.27 13.48 7.82
N ALA A 273 -20.69 14.54 7.25
CA ALA A 273 -19.52 14.43 6.39
C ALA A 273 -18.29 13.90 7.16
N ILE A 274 -18.07 14.38 8.38
CA ILE A 274 -16.97 13.90 9.25
C ILE A 274 -17.23 12.46 9.71
N ASP A 275 -18.46 12.11 10.04
CA ASP A 275 -18.87 10.76 10.43
C ASP A 275 -18.67 9.76 9.29
N PHE A 276 -18.99 10.14 8.05
CA PHE A 276 -18.65 9.35 6.87
C PHE A 276 -17.15 9.00 6.82
N VAL A 277 -16.26 9.95 7.14
CA VAL A 277 -14.81 9.70 7.20
C VAL A 277 -14.44 8.68 8.28
N ILE A 278 -14.99 8.81 9.48
CA ILE A 278 -14.73 7.89 10.58
C ILE A 278 -15.28 6.49 10.28
N HIS A 279 -16.48 6.43 9.70
CA HIS A 279 -17.12 5.18 9.30
C HIS A 279 -16.31 4.43 8.22
N GLU A 280 -15.87 5.13 7.17
CA GLU A 280 -15.01 4.54 6.14
C GLU A 280 -13.69 4.05 6.73
N CYS A 281 -13.11 4.78 7.69
CA CYS A 281 -11.93 4.31 8.40
C CYS A 281 -12.25 3.00 9.13
N HIS A 282 -13.37 2.90 9.85
CA HIS A 282 -13.80 1.67 10.52
C HIS A 282 -13.95 0.49 9.55
N LEU A 283 -14.61 0.67 8.40
CA LEU A 283 -14.75 -0.38 7.38
C LEU A 283 -13.40 -0.86 6.84
N ASN A 284 -12.49 0.08 6.56
CA ASN A 284 -11.14 -0.24 6.09
C ASN A 284 -10.37 -1.09 7.13
N MET A 285 -10.58 -0.86 8.42
CA MET A 285 -9.97 -1.68 9.48
C MET A 285 -10.53 -3.10 9.51
N MET A 286 -11.86 -3.24 9.49
CA MET A 286 -12.54 -4.54 9.57
C MET A 286 -12.26 -5.43 8.36
N SER A 287 -11.97 -4.85 7.20
CA SER A 287 -11.65 -5.58 5.96
C SER A 287 -10.33 -6.38 5.99
N GLY A 288 -9.50 -6.24 7.05
CA GLY A 288 -8.24 -6.97 7.19
C GLY A 288 -7.13 -6.54 6.21
N VAL A 289 -7.33 -5.45 5.46
CA VAL A 289 -6.31 -4.89 4.56
C VAL A 289 -5.24 -4.18 5.39
N THR A 290 -4.21 -4.95 5.79
CA THR A 290 -3.10 -4.50 6.65
C THR A 290 -2.22 -3.38 6.05
N ARG A 291 -2.32 -3.12 4.75
CA ARG A 291 -1.58 -2.07 4.04
C ARG A 291 -2.55 -1.10 3.35
N GLY A 292 -2.63 0.13 3.85
CA GLY A 292 -3.41 1.19 3.18
C GLY A 292 -4.58 1.76 3.98
N PHE A 293 -4.63 1.56 5.31
CA PHE A 293 -5.64 2.19 6.17
C PHE A 293 -5.64 3.73 5.97
N ALA A 294 -6.70 4.24 5.34
CA ALA A 294 -6.82 5.64 4.96
C ALA A 294 -6.75 6.59 6.17
N GLY A 295 -7.18 6.14 7.35
CA GLY A 295 -7.14 6.93 8.57
C GLY A 295 -5.74 7.34 9.01
N ARG A 296 -4.68 6.56 8.73
CA ARG A 296 -3.27 6.95 9.02
C ARG A 296 -2.83 8.20 8.25
N ASN A 297 -3.50 8.46 7.14
CA ASN A 297 -3.19 9.58 6.27
C ASN A 297 -4.04 10.81 6.63
N LEU A 298 -5.06 10.68 7.47
CA LEU A 298 -5.94 11.79 7.86
C LEU A 298 -5.76 12.17 9.32
N ILE A 299 -5.54 11.20 10.20
CA ILE A 299 -5.55 11.34 11.64
C ILE A 299 -4.14 11.05 12.18
N GLU A 300 -3.70 11.83 13.17
CA GLU A 300 -2.43 11.61 13.86
C GLU A 300 -2.47 10.34 14.71
N GLY A 301 -1.36 9.58 14.73
CA GLY A 301 -1.18 8.42 15.62
C GLY A 301 -0.64 7.16 14.93
N THR A 302 -0.35 6.16 15.75
CA THR A 302 0.00 4.81 15.30
C THR A 302 -1.24 4.03 14.86
N GLY A 303 -1.05 2.90 14.19
CA GLY A 303 -2.17 2.04 13.79
C GLY A 303 -3.03 1.58 14.96
N GLU A 304 -2.40 1.26 16.10
CA GLU A 304 -3.07 0.84 17.33
C GLU A 304 -3.86 1.97 17.97
N GLN A 305 -3.26 3.18 18.07
CA GLN A 305 -3.96 4.34 18.61
C GLN A 305 -5.19 4.73 17.78
N LEU A 306 -5.09 4.61 16.46
CA LEU A 306 -6.21 4.87 15.56
C LEU A 306 -7.30 3.80 15.68
N HIS A 307 -6.92 2.54 15.93
CA HIS A 307 -7.86 1.47 16.24
C HIS A 307 -8.67 1.77 17.50
N GLU A 308 -7.96 2.08 18.58
CA GLU A 308 -8.56 2.41 19.87
C GLU A 308 -9.48 3.63 19.75
N LEU A 309 -9.04 4.68 19.05
CA LEU A 309 -9.86 5.85 18.79
C LEU A 309 -11.16 5.47 18.07
N ILE A 310 -11.08 4.79 16.93
CA ILE A 310 -12.27 4.49 16.11
C ILE A 310 -13.25 3.60 16.88
N LEU A 311 -12.76 2.57 17.57
CA LEU A 311 -13.61 1.74 18.42
C LEU A 311 -14.26 2.55 19.54
N SER A 312 -13.53 3.45 20.20
CA SER A 312 -14.09 4.29 21.27
C SER A 312 -15.21 5.23 20.81
N LEU A 313 -15.26 5.55 19.50
CA LEU A 313 -16.30 6.39 18.89
C LEU A 313 -17.51 5.57 18.42
N ALA A 314 -17.33 4.29 18.07
CA ALA A 314 -18.38 3.41 17.55
C ALA A 314 -19.34 2.86 18.61
N TYR A 315 -18.97 2.92 19.90
CA TYR A 315 -19.74 2.35 21.02
C TYR A 315 -20.48 3.42 21.88
N LYS A 316 -20.86 4.57 21.32
CA LYS A 316 -21.59 5.61 22.06
C LYS A 316 -22.82 6.11 21.36
#